data_AF-A0A2S5GW73-F1
#
_entry.id   AF-A0A2S5GW73-F1
#
_cell.length_a   1.000
_cell.length_b   1.000
_cell.length_c   1.000
_cell.angle_alpha   90.00
_cell.angle_beta   90.00
_cell.angle_gamma   90.00
#
_symmetry.space_group_name_H-M   'P 1'
#
loop_
_entity.id
_entity.type
_entity.pdbx_description
1 polymer ?
#
loop_
_entity_poly.entity_id
_entity_poly.type
_entity_poly.pdbx_seq_one_letter_code
_entity_poly.pdbx_strand_id
1 'polypeptide(L)'
;MIKSPGKLGAAAFMVWAGVGFSAAASAQSIVFKDVEVSRPIYDSVLVVGSDSRARTGMEVRELQRTMDQVRDQTRTLDDLKNQNRALQRKVDDQEKKIAALERKQSDSNRSSSSSSNSANERQFSAMQRQIDQLSRDLDRVRSKVK
;
A
#
# COMPACT_ATOMS: atom_id res chain seq x y z
N MET A 1 8.51 4.46 -54.22
CA MET A 1 8.18 5.69 -54.97
C MET A 1 6.67 5.77 -55.17
N ILE A 2 6.06 6.90 -54.78
CA ILE A 2 4.88 7.56 -55.37
C ILE A 2 3.44 7.04 -54.99
N LYS A 3 2.83 7.78 -54.04
CA LYS A 3 1.49 8.45 -53.99
C LYS A 3 0.17 7.73 -54.40
N SER A 4 -0.80 7.69 -53.45
CA SER A 4 -2.17 8.35 -53.38
C SER A 4 -3.02 8.49 -54.67
N PRO A 5 -4.39 8.68 -54.68
CA PRO A 5 -5.43 8.86 -53.63
C PRO A 5 -6.66 7.90 -53.80
N GLY A 6 -7.52 7.64 -52.81
CA GLY A 6 -8.70 8.45 -52.46
C GLY A 6 -9.86 8.30 -53.46
N LYS A 7 -11.02 7.77 -53.02
CA LYS A 7 -12.38 8.19 -53.46
C LYS A 7 -13.49 7.51 -52.66
N LEU A 8 -14.34 8.37 -52.09
CA LEU A 8 -15.64 8.09 -51.50
C LEU A 8 -16.51 7.26 -52.44
N GLY A 9 -17.02 6.12 -51.95
CA GLY A 9 -18.14 5.39 -52.55
C GLY A 9 -19.38 5.66 -51.72
N ALA A 10 -20.28 6.47 -52.27
CA ALA A 10 -21.57 6.82 -51.68
C ALA A 10 -22.40 5.56 -51.38
N ALA A 11 -22.78 5.36 -50.12
CA ALA A 11 -23.83 4.41 -49.76
C ALA A 11 -25.17 4.98 -50.26
N ALA A 12 -25.73 4.33 -51.27
CA ALA A 12 -27.05 4.65 -51.80
C ALA A 12 -28.10 4.49 -50.70
N PHE A 13 -28.72 5.59 -50.29
CA PHE A 13 -29.94 5.57 -49.48
C PHE A 13 -31.10 5.17 -50.39
N MET A 14 -31.43 3.89 -50.39
CA MET A 14 -32.65 3.39 -51.01
C MET A 14 -33.81 3.61 -50.01
N VAL A 15 -34.58 4.68 -50.20
CA VAL A 15 -35.84 4.91 -49.48
C VAL A 15 -36.86 3.92 -50.01
N TRP A 16 -37.07 2.83 -49.26
CA TRP A 16 -38.16 1.90 -49.52
C TRP A 16 -39.42 2.44 -48.84
N ALA A 17 -40.32 3.01 -49.64
CA ALA A 17 -41.67 3.36 -49.22
C ALA A 17 -42.49 2.07 -49.05
N GLY A 18 -42.36 1.45 -47.88
CA GLY A 18 -43.15 0.31 -47.45
C GLY A 18 -44.41 0.76 -46.72
N VAL A 19 -45.56 0.40 -47.27
CA VAL A 19 -46.91 0.71 -46.82
C VAL A 19 -47.22 0.00 -45.50
N GLY A 20 -47.76 0.75 -44.54
CA GLY A 20 -48.78 0.30 -43.60
C GLY A 20 -48.43 -0.83 -42.63
N PHE A 21 -47.90 -0.47 -41.46
CA PHE A 21 -48.42 -0.96 -40.18
C PHE A 21 -48.39 0.20 -39.18
N SER A 22 -49.52 0.90 -39.06
CA SER A 22 -49.80 1.72 -37.87
C SER A 22 -50.06 0.75 -36.72
N ALA A 23 -48.98 0.23 -36.13
CA ALA A 23 -49.05 -0.26 -34.76
C ALA A 23 -49.34 0.97 -33.90
N ALA A 24 -50.48 0.98 -33.22
CA ALA A 24 -50.78 1.98 -32.22
C ALA A 24 -49.57 2.01 -31.27
N ALA A 25 -48.80 3.10 -31.32
CA ALA A 25 -47.73 3.36 -30.37
C ALA A 25 -48.40 3.49 -29.01
N SER A 26 -48.59 2.36 -28.32
CA SER A 26 -49.05 2.38 -26.95
C SER A 26 -48.03 3.20 -26.18
N ALA A 27 -48.49 4.15 -25.37
CA ALA A 27 -47.64 5.02 -24.57
C ALA A 27 -46.83 4.26 -23.48
N GLN A 28 -46.78 2.93 -23.58
CA GLN A 28 -46.30 1.99 -22.57
C GLN A 28 -45.21 1.06 -23.10
N SER A 29 -44.75 1.17 -24.36
CA SER A 29 -43.62 0.38 -24.84
C SER A 29 -42.52 1.22 -25.50
N ILE A 30 -41.28 0.77 -25.34
CA ILE A 30 -40.07 1.23 -26.02
C ILE A 30 -39.72 0.13 -27.02
N VAL A 31 -39.83 0.45 -28.31
CA VAL A 31 -39.56 -0.50 -29.38
C VAL A 31 -38.14 -0.25 -29.91
N PHE A 32 -37.25 -1.22 -29.70
CA PHE A 32 -35.99 -1.33 -30.41
C PHE A 32 -36.17 -2.18 -31.67
N LYS A 33 -35.18 -2.15 -32.57
CA LYS A 33 -35.23 -2.82 -33.88
C LYS A 33 -35.64 -4.31 -33.81
N ASP A 34 -35.26 -5.00 -32.73
CA ASP A 34 -35.53 -6.45 -32.54
C ASP A 34 -36.16 -6.78 -31.17
N VAL A 35 -36.48 -5.79 -30.33
CA VAL A 35 -36.94 -6.01 -28.94
C VAL A 35 -37.95 -4.94 -28.52
N GLU A 36 -39.10 -5.37 -28.01
CA GLU A 36 -40.08 -4.49 -27.38
C GLU A 36 -39.96 -4.60 -25.84
N VAL A 37 -39.81 -3.46 -25.17
CA VAL A 37 -39.71 -3.39 -23.70
C VAL A 37 -40.82 -2.50 -23.17
N SER A 38 -41.56 -2.94 -22.16
CA SER A 38 -42.52 -2.06 -21.48
C SER A 38 -41.80 -0.88 -20.84
N ARG A 39 -42.30 0.34 -21.08
CA ARG A 39 -41.85 1.56 -20.41
C ARG A 39 -42.00 1.38 -18.91
N PRO A 40 -40.92 1.50 -18.14
CA PRO A 40 -41.04 1.43 -16.70
C PRO A 40 -41.88 2.61 -16.18
N ILE A 41 -42.68 2.33 -15.14
CA ILE A 41 -43.57 3.31 -14.50
C ILE A 41 -42.74 4.40 -13.78
N TYR A 42 -41.49 4.09 -13.44
CA TYR A 42 -40.55 4.95 -12.74
C TYR A 42 -39.27 5.17 -13.55
N ASP A 43 -38.60 6.29 -13.29
CA ASP A 43 -37.33 6.67 -13.91
C ASP A 43 -36.24 5.68 -13.47
N SER A 44 -35.94 4.73 -14.34
CA SER A 44 -35.10 3.56 -14.06
C SER A 44 -34.15 3.30 -15.23
N VAL A 45 -32.98 2.75 -14.92
CA VAL A 45 -31.96 2.51 -15.93
C VAL A 45 -32.33 1.30 -16.76
N LEU A 46 -32.34 1.42 -18.09
CA LEU A 46 -32.49 0.28 -18.97
C LEU A 46 -31.13 -0.40 -19.16
N VAL A 47 -31.04 -1.68 -18.80
CA VAL A 47 -29.81 -2.49 -18.96
C VAL A 47 -29.97 -3.38 -20.18
N VAL A 48 -29.12 -3.19 -21.17
CA VAL A 48 -29.04 -4.07 -22.35
C VAL A 48 -27.93 -5.08 -22.11
N GLY A 49 -28.32 -6.34 -21.91
CA GLY A 49 -27.38 -7.44 -21.73
C GLY A 49 -26.68 -7.83 -23.02
N SER A 50 -25.55 -8.53 -22.90
CA SER A 50 -24.81 -9.11 -24.03
C SER A 50 -25.62 -10.17 -24.78
N ASP A 51 -26.71 -10.66 -24.19
CA ASP A 51 -27.73 -11.53 -24.80
C ASP A 51 -28.73 -10.76 -25.69
N SER A 52 -28.49 -9.48 -25.96
CA SER A 52 -29.40 -8.56 -26.67
C SER A 52 -30.76 -8.37 -26.00
N ARG A 53 -30.89 -8.80 -24.73
CA ARG A 53 -32.12 -8.60 -23.96
C ARG A 53 -32.02 -7.32 -23.16
N ALA A 54 -32.99 -6.45 -23.34
CA ALA A 54 -33.15 -5.25 -22.54
C ALA A 54 -33.99 -5.58 -21.30
N ARG A 55 -33.52 -5.17 -20.12
CA ARG A 55 -34.17 -5.38 -18.82
C ARG A 55 -34.21 -4.07 -18.08
N THR A 56 -35.29 -3.84 -17.33
CA THR A 56 -35.36 -2.71 -16.40
C THR A 56 -34.39 -2.97 -15.24
N GLY A 57 -33.44 -2.06 -15.08
CA GLY A 57 -32.45 -2.05 -14.00
C GLY A 57 -32.90 -1.20 -12.82
N MET A 58 -31.93 -0.79 -12.01
CA MET A 58 -32.14 -0.02 -10.79
C MET A 58 -32.83 1.33 -11.05
N GLU A 59 -33.64 1.79 -10.10
CA GLU A 59 -34.18 3.14 -10.14
C GLU A 59 -33.06 4.19 -10.09
N VAL A 60 -33.21 5.28 -10.84
CA VAL A 60 -32.19 6.34 -10.94
C VAL A 60 -31.87 6.95 -9.57
N ARG A 61 -32.88 7.07 -8.68
CA ARG A 61 -32.70 7.59 -7.32
C ARG A 61 -31.84 6.68 -6.45
N GLU A 62 -32.04 5.37 -6.57
CA GLU A 62 -31.25 4.38 -5.85
C GLU A 62 -29.82 4.30 -6.42
N LEU A 63 -29.68 4.42 -7.74
CA LEU A 63 -28.38 4.54 -8.39
C LEU A 63 -27.61 5.78 -7.92
N GLN A 64 -28.30 6.91 -7.75
CA GLN A 64 -27.66 8.13 -7.26
C GLN A 64 -27.16 7.97 -5.81
N ARG A 65 -27.98 7.36 -4.93
CA ARG A 65 -27.58 7.07 -3.55
C ARG A 65 -26.39 6.11 -3.49
N THR A 66 -26.39 5.07 -4.31
CA THR A 66 -25.28 4.12 -4.35
C THR A 66 -24.01 4.78 -4.90
N MET A 67 -24.11 5.65 -5.91
CA MET A 67 -22.95 6.44 -6.37
C MET A 67 -22.40 7.35 -5.27
N ASP A 68 -23.26 8.03 -4.52
CA ASP A 68 -22.82 8.89 -3.42
C ASP A 68 -22.15 8.08 -2.30
N GLN A 69 -22.70 6.91 -1.96
CA GLN A 69 -22.09 5.99 -1.02
C GLN A 69 -20.72 5.48 -1.50
N VAL A 70 -20.59 5.11 -2.79
CA VAL A 70 -19.32 4.69 -3.38
C VAL A 70 -18.28 5.82 -3.36
N ARG A 71 -18.71 7.08 -3.59
CA ARG A 71 -17.82 8.25 -3.47
C ARG A 71 -17.32 8.43 -2.05
N ASP A 72 -18.18 8.30 -1.05
CA ASP A 72 -17.77 8.42 0.35
C ASP A 72 -16.87 7.26 0.79
N GLN A 73 -17.15 6.04 0.33
CA GLN A 73 -16.25 4.89 0.53
C GLN A 73 -14.88 5.12 -0.13
N THR A 74 -14.83 5.74 -1.30
CA THR A 74 -13.57 6.08 -1.97
C THR A 74 -12.77 7.09 -1.14
N ARG A 75 -13.41 8.14 -0.63
CA ARG A 75 -12.76 9.14 0.24
C ARG A 75 -12.19 8.52 1.50
N THR A 76 -12.99 7.70 2.19
CA THR A 76 -12.54 7.02 3.41
C THR A 76 -11.39 6.05 3.14
N LEU A 77 -11.38 5.37 1.99
CA LEU A 77 -10.27 4.51 1.58
C LEU A 77 -8.99 5.30 1.30
N ASP A 78 -9.09 6.46 0.67
CA ASP A 78 -7.94 7.36 0.45
C ASP A 78 -7.38 7.89 1.78
N ASP A 79 -8.24 8.26 2.73
CA ASP A 79 -7.83 8.69 4.06
C ASP A 79 -7.11 7.56 4.82
N LEU A 80 -7.66 6.35 4.80
CA LEU A 80 -7.02 5.17 5.40
C LEU A 80 -5.68 4.87 4.77
N LYS A 81 -5.56 4.99 3.44
CA LYS A 81 -4.29 4.80 2.72
C LYS A 81 -3.25 5.84 3.12
N ASN A 82 -3.67 7.09 3.31
CA ASN A 82 -2.79 8.16 3.78
C ASN A 82 -2.34 7.94 5.23
N GLN A 83 -3.26 7.53 6.11
CA GLN A 83 -2.93 7.16 7.49
C GLN A 83 -1.97 5.97 7.55
N ASN A 84 -2.19 4.95 6.72
CA ASN A 84 -1.31 3.78 6.65
C ASN A 84 0.10 4.16 6.21
N ARG A 85 0.24 5.01 5.17
CA ARG A 85 1.55 5.57 4.77
C ARG A 85 2.23 6.36 5.89
N ALA A 86 1.46 7.15 6.65
CA ALA A 86 2.00 7.91 7.78
C ALA A 86 2.48 7.00 8.91
N LEU A 87 1.74 5.93 9.21
CA LEU A 87 2.15 4.91 10.18
C LEU A 87 3.40 4.17 9.70
N GLN A 88 3.48 3.80 8.43
CA GLN A 88 4.66 3.15 7.87
C GLN A 88 5.92 4.00 8.06
N ARG A 89 5.85 5.31 7.78
CA ARG A 89 6.98 6.22 8.04
C ARG A 89 7.38 6.25 9.51
N LYS A 90 6.41 6.22 10.44
CA LYS A 90 6.69 6.16 11.88
C LYS A 90 7.38 4.86 12.28
N VAL A 91 6.98 3.73 11.69
CA VAL A 91 7.63 2.43 11.89
C VAL A 91 9.07 2.49 11.39
N ASP A 92 9.30 2.95 10.16
CA ASP A 92 10.65 3.07 9.59
C ASP A 92 11.55 3.99 10.44
N ASP A 93 11.01 5.08 11.00
CA ASP A 93 11.74 5.97 11.90
C ASP A 93 12.04 5.34 13.27
N GLN A 94 11.12 4.53 13.80
CA GLN A 94 11.33 3.77 15.03
C GLN A 94 12.40 2.67 14.82
N GLU A 95 12.36 1.96 13.71
CA GLU A 95 13.39 0.97 13.35
C GLU A 95 14.79 1.60 13.29
N LYS A 96 14.92 2.77 12.67
CA LYS A 96 16.19 3.52 12.65
C LYS A 96 16.65 3.89 14.07
N LYS A 97 15.73 4.32 14.93
CA LYS A 97 16.05 4.66 16.34
C LYS A 97 16.50 3.42 17.11
N ILE A 98 15.83 2.29 16.93
CA ILE A 98 16.20 1.01 17.55
C ILE A 98 17.60 0.59 17.07
N ALA A 99 17.85 0.57 15.77
CA ALA A 99 19.16 0.24 15.22
C ALA A 99 20.28 1.17 15.73
N ALA A 100 19.99 2.46 15.91
CA ALA A 100 20.94 3.40 16.50
C ALA A 100 21.21 3.13 17.98
N LEU A 101 20.19 2.77 18.76
CA LEU A 101 20.33 2.39 20.16
C LEU A 101 21.10 1.07 20.33
N GLU A 102 20.80 0.06 19.50
CA GLU A 102 21.52 -1.22 19.49
C GLU A 102 23.01 -1.03 19.20
N ARG A 103 23.37 -0.18 18.24
CA ARG A 103 24.77 0.19 17.98
C ARG A 103 25.41 0.85 19.19
N LYS A 104 24.76 1.85 19.79
CA LYS A 104 25.26 2.51 21.00
C LYS A 104 25.46 1.54 22.16
N GLN A 105 24.56 0.57 22.33
CA GLN A 105 24.69 -0.45 23.36
C GLN A 105 25.84 -1.41 23.07
N SER A 106 26.03 -1.81 21.80
CA SER A 106 27.17 -2.63 21.37
C SER A 106 28.50 -1.94 21.63
N ASP A 107 28.60 -0.64 21.28
CA ASP A 107 29.80 0.16 21.50
C ASP A 107 30.05 0.43 23.00
N SER A 108 29.00 0.68 23.77
CA SER A 108 29.08 0.82 25.22
C SER A 108 29.61 -0.45 25.89
N ASN A 109 29.12 -1.64 25.48
CA ASN A 109 29.60 -2.92 26.01
C ASN A 109 31.05 -3.24 25.61
N ARG A 110 31.47 -2.82 24.42
CA ARG A 110 32.87 -2.98 23.97
C ARG A 110 33.82 -2.05 24.72
N SER A 111 33.41 -0.81 24.97
CA SER A 111 34.22 0.18 25.67
C SER A 111 34.39 -0.14 27.16
N SER A 112 33.35 -0.68 27.81
CA SER A 112 33.43 -1.05 29.23
C SER A 112 34.22 -2.33 29.49
N SER A 113 34.14 -3.33 28.61
CA SER A 113 34.86 -4.61 28.80
C SER A 113 36.35 -4.52 28.48
N SER A 114 36.75 -3.69 27.52
CA SER A 114 38.15 -3.55 27.10
C SER A 114 38.97 -2.65 28.02
N SER A 115 38.38 -1.54 28.51
CA SER A 115 39.12 -0.53 29.25
C SER A 115 39.29 -0.84 30.74
N SER A 116 38.35 -1.56 31.36
CA SER A 116 38.39 -1.85 32.80
C SER A 116 39.26 -3.08 33.13
N ASN A 117 39.16 -4.15 32.36
CA ASN A 117 39.94 -5.36 32.60
C ASN A 117 41.43 -5.17 32.31
N SER A 118 41.80 -4.50 31.21
CA SER A 118 43.22 -4.39 30.84
C SER A 118 44.05 -3.48 31.77
N ALA A 119 43.43 -2.45 32.34
CA ALA A 119 44.09 -1.55 33.30
C ALA A 119 44.26 -2.24 34.67
N ASN A 120 43.21 -2.92 35.15
CA ASN A 120 43.25 -3.64 36.42
C ASN A 120 44.22 -4.83 36.37
N GLU A 121 44.20 -5.62 35.28
CA GLU A 121 45.11 -6.77 35.10
C GLU A 121 46.59 -6.37 35.17
N ARG A 122 46.94 -5.22 34.56
CA ARG A 122 48.30 -4.66 34.59
C ARG A 122 48.69 -4.18 35.99
N GLN A 123 47.77 -3.55 36.72
CA GLN A 123 48.02 -3.13 38.10
C GLN A 123 48.17 -4.32 39.05
N PHE A 124 47.32 -5.34 38.93
CA PHE A 124 47.44 -6.59 39.70
C PHE A 124 48.77 -7.31 39.43
N SER A 125 49.16 -7.42 38.15
CA SER A 125 50.45 -8.00 37.76
C SER A 125 51.64 -7.22 38.34
N ALA A 126 51.55 -5.89 38.40
CA ALA A 126 52.59 -5.04 38.99
C ALA A 126 52.69 -5.22 40.51
N MET A 127 51.56 -5.24 41.22
CA MET A 127 51.52 -5.50 42.66
C MET A 127 52.06 -6.88 43.01
N GLN A 128 51.71 -7.92 42.24
CA GLN A 128 52.20 -9.28 42.47
C GLN A 128 53.73 -9.34 42.42
N ARG A 129 54.36 -8.67 41.45
CA ARG A 129 55.82 -8.59 41.36
C ARG A 129 56.45 -7.87 42.54
N GLN A 130 55.81 -6.81 43.05
CA GLN A 130 56.28 -6.11 44.24
C GLN A 130 56.17 -6.98 45.50
N ILE A 131 55.08 -7.72 45.65
CA ILE A 131 54.89 -8.68 46.75
C ILE A 131 55.97 -9.76 46.70
N ASP A 132 56.25 -10.33 45.52
CA ASP A 132 57.28 -11.35 45.36
C ASP A 132 58.68 -10.81 45.68
N GLN A 133 58.97 -9.56 45.32
CA GLN A 133 60.23 -8.90 45.67
C GLN A 133 60.35 -8.66 47.17
N LEU A 134 59.32 -8.08 47.79
CA LEU A 134 59.27 -7.85 49.23
C LEU A 134 59.40 -9.15 50.03
N SER A 135 58.77 -10.23 49.56
CA SER A 135 58.86 -11.55 50.19
C SER A 135 60.29 -12.08 50.17
N ARG A 136 60.99 -11.99 49.03
CA ARG A 136 62.41 -12.39 48.93
C ARG A 136 63.33 -11.52 49.78
N ASP A 137 63.04 -10.23 49.87
CA ASP A 137 63.85 -9.33 50.69
C ASP A 137 63.61 -9.59 52.19
N LEU A 138 62.38 -9.90 52.59
CA LEU A 138 62.07 -10.39 53.94
C LEU A 138 62.81 -11.68 54.26
N ASP A 139 62.81 -12.66 53.35
CA ASP A 139 63.54 -13.92 53.55
C ASP A 139 65.06 -13.69 53.68
N ARG A 140 65.63 -12.77 52.89
CA ARG A 140 67.06 -12.38 52.99
C ARG A 140 67.38 -11.66 54.30
N VAL A 141 66.50 -10.80 54.79
CA VAL A 141 66.68 -10.14 56.08
C VAL A 141 66.57 -11.18 57.20
N ARG A 142 65.58 -12.06 57.13
CA ARG A 142 65.37 -13.14 58.10
C ARG A 142 66.54 -14.11 58.14
N SER A 143 67.18 -14.41 57.00
CA SER A 143 68.36 -15.27 56.95
C SER A 143 69.63 -14.60 57.51
N LYS A 144 69.66 -13.26 57.58
CA LYS A 144 70.79 -12.49 58.14
C LYS A 144 70.64 -12.19 59.64
N VAL A 145 69.44 -12.35 60.17
CA VAL A 145 69.11 -12.12 61.60
C VAL A 145 69.22 -13.41 62.43
N LYS A 146 69.42 -14.56 61.79
CA LYS A 146 69.85 -15.82 62.43
C LYS A 146 71.36 -15.95 62.38
#